data_AF-A0A8T9BUL6-F1
#
_entry.id   AF-A0A8T9BUL6-F1
#
_cell.length_a   1.000
_cell.length_b   1.000
_cell.length_c   1.000
_cell.angle_alpha   90.00
_cell.angle_beta   90.00
_cell.angle_gamma   90.00
#
_symmetry.space_group_name_H-M   'P 1'
#
loop_
_entity.id
_entity.type
_entity.pdbx_description
1 polymer ?
#
loop_
_entity_poly.entity_id
_entity_poly.type
_entity_poly.pdbx_seq_one_letter_code
_entity_poly.pdbx_strand_id
1 'polypeptide(L)'
;MAASSSATQSHIETLKSYTACDIADALLALSIPNAGFLPDLIPRTSSTSTPSPLIAPASTVLFASKFNQESNVALPEGNIPKGSHYVDLTEEGTVVVMQQPLGQKCAVLGGIMALRMRKR
;
A
#
# COMPACT_ATOMS: atom_id res chain seq x y z
N MET A 1 -3.20 1.53 22.84
CA MET A 1 -3.55 2.55 21.84
C MET A 1 -2.28 3.23 21.38
N ALA A 2 -1.64 2.71 20.32
CA ALA A 2 -0.48 3.39 19.73
C ALA A 2 -1.01 4.58 18.93
N ALA A 3 -0.55 5.78 19.27
CA ALA A 3 -0.87 6.97 18.50
C ALA A 3 -0.27 6.82 17.09
N SER A 4 -1.13 6.66 16.08
CA SER A 4 -0.72 6.74 14.68
C SER A 4 -0.33 8.19 14.38
N SER A 5 0.93 8.55 14.60
CA SER A 5 1.47 9.83 14.13
C SER A 5 1.48 9.79 12.60
N SER A 6 0.60 10.54 11.94
CA SER A 6 0.65 10.71 10.49
C SER A 6 2.04 11.23 10.09
N ALA A 7 2.67 10.64 9.08
CA ALA A 7 3.96 11.13 8.60
C ALA A 7 3.80 12.61 8.20
N THR A 8 4.63 13.49 8.78
CA THR A 8 4.65 14.90 8.42
C THR A 8 5.29 15.06 7.04
N GLN A 9 4.96 16.14 6.35
CA GLN A 9 5.57 16.47 5.06
C GLN A 9 7.11 16.55 5.15
N SER A 10 7.65 17.05 6.27
CA SER A 10 9.09 17.10 6.54
C SER A 10 9.74 15.72 6.60
N HIS A 11 9.07 14.72 7.18
CA HIS A 11 9.59 13.33 7.19
C HIS A 11 9.60 12.76 5.76
N ILE A 12 8.56 13.02 4.96
CA ILE A 12 8.49 12.55 3.58
C ILE A 12 9.61 13.19 2.74
N GLU A 13 9.85 14.50 2.89
CA GLU A 13 10.93 15.20 2.20
C GLU A 13 12.31 14.68 2.59
N THR A 14 12.53 14.39 3.87
CA THR A 14 13.77 13.77 4.37
C THR A 14 13.94 12.37 3.78
N LEU A 15 12.89 11.55 3.79
CA LEU A 15 12.97 10.17 3.29
C LEU A 15 13.23 10.10 1.78
N LYS A 16 12.84 11.11 1.00
CA LYS A 16 13.12 11.19 -0.45
C LYS A 16 14.60 11.30 -0.79
N SER A 17 15.48 11.64 0.17
CA SER A 17 16.94 11.66 -0.07
C SER A 17 17.60 10.29 0.04
N TYR A 18 16.87 9.25 0.45
CA TYR A 18 17.39 7.90 0.67
C TYR A 18 16.81 6.92 -0.34
N THR A 19 17.59 5.93 -0.74
CA THR A 19 17.10 4.81 -1.55
C THR A 19 16.33 3.81 -0.69
N ALA A 20 15.60 2.89 -1.33
CA ALA A 20 14.93 1.79 -0.62
C ALA A 20 15.93 0.91 0.17
N CYS A 21 17.16 0.74 -0.33
CA CYS A 21 18.21 -0.01 0.36
C CYS A 21 18.72 0.73 1.61
N ASP A 22 18.93 2.05 1.51
CA ASP A 22 19.36 2.86 2.67
C ASP A 22 18.31 2.79 3.80
N ILE A 23 17.02 2.83 3.44
CA ILE A 23 15.92 2.69 4.40
C ILE A 23 15.92 1.29 5.02
N ALA A 24 16.16 0.24 4.22
CA ALA A 24 16.25 -1.13 4.71
C ALA A 24 17.41 -1.30 5.71
N ASP A 25 18.58 -0.75 5.43
CA ASP A 25 19.74 -0.81 6.34
C ASP A 25 19.43 -0.14 7.69
N ALA A 26 18.76 1.02 7.66
CA ALA A 26 18.32 1.69 8.88
C ALA A 26 17.30 0.85 9.67
N LEU A 27 16.32 0.25 8.99
CA LEU A 27 15.32 -0.62 9.62
C LEU A 27 15.95 -1.90 10.20
N LEU A 28 16.98 -2.44 9.54
CA LEU A 28 17.76 -3.56 10.05
C LEU A 28 18.51 -3.19 11.33
N ALA A 29 19.14 -2.00 11.37
CA ALA A 29 19.79 -1.49 12.57
C ALA A 29 18.80 -1.30 13.74
N LEU A 30 17.54 -0.98 13.43
CA LEU A 30 16.43 -0.90 14.39
C LEU A 30 15.82 -2.28 14.73
N SER A 31 16.40 -3.39 14.27
CA SER A 31 15.93 -4.76 14.50
C SER A 31 14.51 -5.03 13.97
N ILE A 32 14.11 -4.34 12.89
CA ILE A 32 12.84 -4.60 12.22
C ILE A 32 12.95 -5.89 11.36
N PRO A 33 12.02 -6.84 11.49
CA PRO A 33 12.03 -8.07 10.70
C PRO A 33 12.08 -7.79 9.20
N ASN A 34 12.92 -8.55 8.49
CA ASN A 34 13.09 -8.46 7.03
C ASN A 34 13.42 -7.04 6.52
N ALA A 35 13.94 -6.16 7.39
CA ALA A 35 14.24 -4.77 7.06
C ALA A 35 13.04 -3.99 6.46
N GLY A 36 11.80 -4.42 6.74
CA GLY A 36 10.59 -3.82 6.16
C GLY A 36 10.39 -4.05 4.65
N PHE A 37 11.13 -4.97 4.04
CA PHE A 37 11.03 -5.26 2.61
C PHE A 37 9.76 -6.06 2.25
N LEU A 38 9.06 -5.63 1.20
CA LEU A 38 7.93 -6.35 0.60
C LEU A 38 8.40 -7.03 -0.70
N PRO A 39 8.62 -8.36 -0.69
CA PRO A 39 9.12 -9.08 -1.86
C PRO A 39 8.05 -9.22 -2.95
N ASP A 40 8.49 -9.68 -4.13
CA ASP A 40 7.64 -10.08 -5.26
C ASP A 40 6.81 -8.96 -5.92
N LEU A 41 7.16 -7.70 -5.67
CA LEU A 41 6.58 -6.54 -6.35
C LEU A 41 7.41 -6.16 -7.58
N ILE A 42 6.76 -6.07 -8.74
CA ILE A 42 7.38 -5.66 -10.00
C ILE A 42 6.76 -4.33 -10.44
N PRO A 43 7.54 -3.24 -10.58
CA PRO A 43 7.04 -1.99 -11.14
C PRO A 43 6.51 -2.20 -12.56
N ARG A 44 5.19 -2.02 -12.76
CA ARG A 44 4.53 -2.24 -14.07
C ARG A 44 4.44 -0.99 -14.93
N THR A 45 4.40 0.19 -14.30
CA THR A 45 4.25 1.48 -14.95
C THR A 45 5.28 2.43 -14.35
N SER A 46 6.53 2.34 -14.77
CA SER A 46 7.54 3.33 -14.39
C SER A 46 7.27 4.63 -15.15
N SER A 47 7.09 5.74 -14.42
CA SER A 47 7.28 7.05 -15.04
C SER A 47 8.78 7.18 -15.33
N THR A 48 9.15 7.17 -16.59
CA THR A 48 10.52 7.09 -17.09
C THR A 48 11.37 8.35 -16.84
N SER A 49 10.93 9.30 -16.02
CA SER A 49 11.56 10.61 -15.92
C SER A 49 12.49 10.82 -14.73
N THR A 50 12.37 10.11 -13.59
CA THR A 50 13.33 10.22 -12.48
C THR A 50 13.46 8.93 -11.66
N PRO A 51 14.69 8.53 -11.27
CA PRO A 51 14.94 7.34 -10.44
C PRO A 51 14.66 7.56 -8.93
N SER A 52 13.85 8.57 -8.59
CA SER A 52 13.54 8.90 -7.19
C SER A 52 12.51 7.91 -6.62
N PRO A 53 12.70 7.42 -5.38
CA PRO A 53 11.74 6.52 -4.75
C PRO A 53 10.39 7.23 -4.52
N LEU A 54 9.30 6.47 -4.67
CA LEU A 54 7.98 6.91 -4.27
C LEU A 54 7.84 6.74 -2.75
N ILE A 55 7.72 7.86 -2.03
CA ILE A 55 7.54 7.87 -0.57
C ILE A 55 6.24 8.59 -0.24
N ALA A 56 5.35 7.90 0.47
CA ALA A 56 4.12 8.48 1.02
C ALA A 56 3.55 7.59 2.15
N PRO A 57 2.60 8.09 2.97
CA PRO A 57 1.83 7.26 3.88
C PRO A 57 1.09 6.15 3.15
N ALA A 58 0.89 5.00 3.81
CA ALA A 58 0.13 3.89 3.25
C ALA A 58 -1.37 4.03 3.53
N SER A 59 -2.19 3.92 2.48
CA SER A 59 -3.63 3.64 2.59
C SER A 59 -3.85 2.18 2.18
N THR A 60 -4.57 1.39 2.96
CA THR A 60 -4.68 -0.06 2.71
C THR A 60 -6.05 -0.46 2.18
N VAL A 61 -6.07 -1.48 1.31
CA VAL A 61 -7.32 -2.15 0.86
C VAL A 61 -7.13 -3.65 1.00
N LEU A 62 -7.98 -4.27 1.81
CA LEU A 62 -7.98 -5.71 2.05
C LEU A 62 -9.19 -6.35 1.38
N PHE A 63 -8.94 -7.33 0.52
CA PHE A 63 -10.00 -8.09 -0.15
C PHE A 63 -10.26 -9.40 0.60
N ALA A 64 -11.54 -9.74 0.75
CA ALA A 64 -11.98 -11.02 1.30
C ALA A 64 -12.34 -12.01 0.19
N SER A 65 -12.16 -13.30 0.45
CA SER A 65 -12.56 -14.36 -0.50
C SER A 65 -14.08 -14.46 -0.55
N LYS A 66 -14.64 -14.61 -1.76
CA LYS A 66 -16.08 -14.88 -1.97
C LYS A 66 -16.46 -16.34 -1.69
N PHE A 67 -15.51 -17.26 -1.83
CA PHE A 67 -15.79 -18.70 -1.88
C PHE A 67 -15.22 -19.48 -0.70
N ASN A 68 -14.14 -18.98 -0.09
CA ASN A 68 -13.48 -19.63 1.06
C ASN A 68 -13.45 -18.66 2.24
N GLN A 69 -14.53 -18.61 3.01
CA GLN A 69 -14.55 -17.91 4.30
C GLN A 69 -13.74 -18.65 5.38
N GLU A 70 -13.29 -19.87 5.10
CA GLU A 70 -12.54 -20.76 6.00
C GLU A 70 -11.04 -20.48 6.09
N SER A 71 -10.52 -19.41 5.49
CA SER A 71 -9.15 -19.00 5.81
C SER A 71 -9.11 -18.66 7.31
N ASN A 72 -8.30 -19.40 8.09
CA ASN A 72 -7.99 -19.20 9.53
C ASN A 72 -7.48 -17.79 9.90
N VAL A 73 -7.55 -16.83 8.98
CA VAL A 73 -7.22 -15.43 9.17
C VAL A 73 -8.50 -14.69 9.53
N ALA A 74 -8.61 -14.26 10.79
CA ALA A 74 -9.69 -13.36 11.21
C ALA A 74 -9.56 -12.03 10.45
N LEU A 75 -10.49 -11.78 9.53
CA LEU A 75 -10.55 -10.52 8.78
C LEU A 75 -11.36 -9.49 9.58
N PRO A 76 -11.01 -8.19 9.49
CA PRO A 76 -11.83 -7.13 10.06
C PRO A 76 -13.18 -7.06 9.35
N GLU A 77 -14.19 -6.49 10.02
CA GLU A 77 -15.48 -6.20 9.40
C GLU A 77 -15.31 -5.26 8.20
N GLY A 78 -16.08 -5.52 7.13
CA GLY A 78 -16.07 -4.69 5.94
C GLY A 78 -16.52 -3.27 6.25
N ASN A 79 -15.67 -2.29 5.99
CA ASN A 79 -15.88 -0.88 6.28
C ASN A 79 -16.20 -0.03 5.03
N ILE A 80 -16.45 -0.66 3.88
CA ILE A 80 -16.81 0.02 2.64
C ILE A 80 -18.32 0.33 2.66
N PRO A 81 -18.75 1.61 2.60
CA PRO A 81 -20.16 1.95 2.62
C PRO A 81 -20.93 1.36 1.45
N LYS A 82 -22.20 1.00 1.68
CA LYS A 82 -23.09 0.51 0.62
C LYS A 82 -23.19 1.54 -0.51
N GLY A 83 -23.10 1.06 -1.76
CA GLY A 83 -23.13 1.92 -2.95
C GLY A 83 -21.83 2.65 -3.27
N SER A 84 -20.79 2.49 -2.45
CA SER A 84 -19.45 3.03 -2.72
C SER A 84 -18.49 1.95 -3.23
N HIS A 85 -17.43 2.37 -3.91
CA HIS A 85 -16.33 1.49 -4.33
C HIS A 85 -15.04 1.89 -3.59
N TYR A 86 -14.14 0.95 -3.33
CA TYR A 86 -12.91 1.21 -2.56
C TYR A 86 -12.01 2.29 -3.21
N VAL A 87 -12.06 2.42 -4.53
CA VAL A 87 -11.34 3.47 -5.28
C VAL A 87 -11.84 4.88 -4.98
N ASP A 88 -13.08 5.00 -4.52
CA ASP A 88 -13.69 6.25 -4.06
C ASP A 88 -13.44 6.49 -2.57
N LEU A 89 -12.56 5.73 -1.95
CA LEU A 89 -12.19 5.92 -0.55
C LEU A 89 -10.67 6.10 -0.39
N THR A 90 -9.92 6.13 -1.48
CA THR A 90 -8.48 6.39 -1.42
C THR A 90 -8.22 7.85 -1.04
N GLU A 91 -7.16 8.06 -0.27
CA GLU A 91 -6.73 9.37 0.23
C GLU A 91 -5.65 9.97 -0.68
N GLU A 92 -5.74 11.28 -0.94
CA GLU A 92 -4.73 12.01 -1.70
C GLU A 92 -3.37 11.98 -0.99
N GLY A 93 -2.28 11.91 -1.76
CA GLY A 93 -0.92 11.91 -1.20
C GLY A 93 -0.52 10.61 -0.49
N THR A 94 -1.24 9.50 -0.73
CA THR A 94 -0.92 8.19 -0.17
C THR A 94 -0.47 7.18 -1.22
N VAL A 95 0.22 6.12 -0.78
CA VAL A 95 0.42 4.90 -1.57
C VAL A 95 -0.64 3.88 -1.16
N VAL A 96 -1.44 3.43 -2.14
CA VAL A 96 -2.46 2.41 -1.89
C VAL A 96 -1.84 1.02 -1.90
N VAL A 97 -1.81 0.35 -0.75
CA VAL A 97 -1.33 -1.02 -0.59
C VAL A 97 -2.53 -1.97 -0.59
N MET A 98 -2.60 -2.85 -1.60
CA MET A 98 -3.73 -3.75 -1.80
C MET A 98 -3.32 -5.20 -1.55
N GLN A 99 -4.08 -5.91 -0.73
CA GLN A 99 -3.86 -7.33 -0.47
C GLN A 99 -5.09 -8.16 -0.83
N GLN A 100 -4.89 -9.14 -1.71
CA GLN A 100 -5.90 -10.13 -2.05
C GLN A 100 -5.70 -11.44 -1.28
N PRO A 101 -6.75 -12.27 -1.10
CA PRO A 101 -6.60 -13.59 -0.51
C PRO A 101 -5.62 -14.45 -1.31
N LEU A 102 -4.86 -15.29 -0.58
CA LEU A 102 -3.92 -16.22 -1.20
C LEU A 102 -4.63 -17.18 -2.17
N GLY A 103 -3.97 -17.51 -3.28
CA GLY A 103 -4.48 -18.45 -4.29
C GLY A 103 -5.52 -17.86 -5.26
N GLN A 104 -5.95 -16.61 -5.08
CA GLN A 104 -6.80 -15.93 -6.06
C GLN A 104 -6.01 -15.52 -7.30
N LYS A 105 -6.61 -15.67 -8.49
CA LYS A 105 -6.00 -15.35 -9.79
C LYS A 105 -6.62 -14.11 -10.47
N CYS A 106 -7.56 -13.43 -9.81
CA CYS A 106 -8.20 -12.24 -10.34
C CYS A 106 -7.31 -11.00 -10.17
N ALA A 107 -7.36 -10.06 -11.11
CA ALA A 107 -6.76 -8.75 -10.93
C ALA A 107 -7.65 -7.88 -10.04
N VAL A 108 -7.09 -7.31 -8.97
CA VAL A 108 -7.84 -6.41 -8.06
C VAL A 108 -7.89 -4.96 -8.54
N LEU A 109 -6.93 -4.53 -9.37
CA LEU A 109 -6.85 -3.18 -9.92
C LEU A 109 -6.64 -3.23 -11.44
N GLY A 110 -7.42 -2.42 -12.17
CA GLY A 110 -7.26 -2.20 -13.61
C GLY A 110 -7.22 -0.70 -13.95
N GLY A 111 -7.07 -0.38 -15.24
CA GLY A 111 -6.84 1.01 -15.70
C GLY A 111 -7.95 2.00 -15.34
N ILE A 112 -9.22 1.59 -15.39
CA ILE A 112 -10.36 2.48 -15.03
C ILE A 112 -10.31 2.83 -13.53
N MET A 113 -10.01 1.85 -12.69
CA MET A 113 -9.89 2.03 -11.24
C MET A 113 -8.69 2.92 -10.90
N ALA A 114 -7.54 2.65 -11.52
CA ALA A 114 -6.34 3.47 -11.37
C ALA A 114 -6.55 4.92 -11.84
N LEU A 115 -7.26 5.13 -12.96
CA LEU A 115 -7.59 6.46 -13.44
C LEU A 115 -8.48 7.23 -12.45
N ARG A 116 -9.44 6.54 -11.82
CA ARG A 116 -10.29 7.13 -10.81
C ARG A 116 -9.49 7.54 -9.57
N MET A 117 -8.59 6.70 -9.10
CA MET A 117 -7.67 7.03 -7.99
C MET A 117 -6.80 8.25 -8.33
N ARG A 118 -6.28 8.34 -9.56
CA ARG A 118 -5.45 9.48 -10.02
C ARG A 118 -6.21 10.81 -10.09
N LYS A 119 -7.53 10.78 -10.24
CA LYS A 119 -8.37 11.99 -10.34
C LYS A 119 -8.83 12.53 -8.98
N ARG A 120 -8.45 11.88 -7.89
CA ARG A 120 -8.64 12.40 -6.54
C ARG A 120 -7.50 13.35 -6.22
#